data_AF-A0A947WEI9-F1
#
_entry.id   AF-A0A947WEI9-F1
#
_cell.length_a   1.000
_cell.length_b   1.000
_cell.length_c   1.000
_cell.angle_alpha   90.00
_cell.angle_beta   90.00
_cell.angle_gamma   90.00
#
_symmetry.space_group_name_H-M   'P 1'
#
loop_
_entity.id
_entity.type
_entity.pdbx_description
1 polymer ?
#
loop_
_entity_poly.entity_id
_entity_poly.type
_entity_poly.pdbx_seq_one_letter_code
_entity_poly.pdbx_strand_id
1 'polypeptide(L)'
;MPIQYTAPLQRAWARMKTMLFRPFNLEIWFVLGFTAWLARLWDNAGLGGGNWGRNGVKIDADEAGHLLRGDFDRWGAGHFDWFGLGGLEAGIILLLIVFGLALALLLAWLSSRGEFMFLDNVVHRRAKVSQPWREFGRLADSLFLWRIGVQIVCGVFAIALVLPALFTIVPIVEGGAWRGIGILAAGLLALVGLGLGIAATLVNFWTDQFVVPVMYGRRVHVLDGWRIFLPLLQARAVPMILFALFYLALAIGIGIAVLAASLVTCCVGWLLLAIPYLGTVILLPVYVTGRALGPEFLAQFGQEYGLWSDGGAGGGEAAIAPAPDGDGGGSGD
;
A
#
# COMPACT_ATOMS: atom_id res chain seq x y z
N MET A 1 -6.05 -16.39 24.30
CA MET A 1 -4.58 -16.37 24.12
C MET A 1 -4.11 -14.92 24.12
N PRO A 2 -3.00 -14.58 24.81
CA PRO A 2 -2.44 -13.24 24.78
C PRO A 2 -1.97 -12.91 23.35
N ILE A 3 -2.33 -11.74 22.85
CA ILE A 3 -1.94 -11.30 21.51
C ILE A 3 -0.46 -10.91 21.55
N GLN A 4 0.34 -11.56 20.71
CA GLN A 4 1.79 -11.36 20.64
C GLN A 4 2.16 -10.66 19.34
N TYR A 5 2.93 -9.59 19.41
CA TYR A 5 3.35 -8.81 18.22
C TYR A 5 4.72 -9.26 17.69
N THR A 6 5.60 -9.72 18.58
CA THR A 6 6.96 -10.16 18.25
C THR A 6 7.00 -11.56 17.65
N ALA A 7 6.13 -12.48 18.10
CA ALA A 7 6.09 -13.85 17.59
C ALA A 7 5.73 -13.93 16.08
N PRO A 8 4.69 -13.22 15.58
CA PRO A 8 4.43 -13.10 14.14
C PRO A 8 5.61 -12.54 13.36
N LEU A 9 6.30 -11.54 13.91
CA LEU A 9 7.47 -10.96 13.26
C LEU A 9 8.61 -11.97 13.15
N GLN A 10 8.87 -12.75 14.20
CA GLN A 10 9.88 -13.81 14.18
C GLN A 10 9.54 -14.91 13.16
N ARG A 11 8.27 -15.31 13.07
CA ARG A 11 7.81 -16.29 12.07
C ARG A 11 7.92 -15.74 10.65
N ALA A 12 7.50 -14.50 10.43
CA ALA A 12 7.64 -13.82 9.14
C ALA A 12 9.12 -13.69 8.71
N TRP A 13 10.00 -13.30 9.64
CA TRP A 13 11.45 -13.23 9.40
C TRP A 13 12.05 -14.60 9.10
N ALA A 14 11.64 -15.65 9.81
CA ALA A 14 12.07 -17.01 9.54
C ALA A 14 11.64 -17.47 8.14
N ARG A 15 10.40 -17.21 7.72
CA ARG A 15 9.91 -17.50 6.37
C ARG A 15 10.69 -16.76 5.30
N MET A 16 10.94 -15.48 5.50
CA MET A 16 11.79 -14.67 4.62
C MET A 16 13.17 -15.31 4.46
N LYS A 17 13.82 -15.70 5.57
CA LYS A 17 15.14 -16.34 5.53
C LYS A 17 15.12 -17.66 4.75
N THR A 18 14.10 -18.49 4.99
CA THR A 18 13.96 -19.77 4.28
C THR A 18 13.74 -19.53 2.78
N MET A 19 12.88 -18.59 2.42
CA MET A 19 12.55 -18.33 1.01
C MET A 19 13.70 -17.71 0.22
N LEU A 20 14.46 -16.78 0.82
CA LEU A 20 15.48 -16.00 0.08
C LEU A 20 16.89 -16.54 0.20
N PHE A 21 17.21 -17.24 1.28
CA PHE A 21 18.57 -17.67 1.58
C PHE A 21 18.71 -19.19 1.70
N ARG A 22 17.62 -20.00 1.65
CA ARG A 22 17.66 -21.46 1.83
C ARG A 22 16.64 -22.24 0.94
N PRO A 23 16.97 -22.53 -0.33
CA PRO A 23 18.23 -22.27 -1.04
C PRO A 23 18.32 -20.85 -1.61
N PHE A 24 19.54 -20.31 -1.72
CA PHE A 24 19.76 -19.06 -2.44
C PHE A 24 19.60 -19.31 -3.95
N ASN A 25 18.59 -18.69 -4.56
CA ASN A 25 18.35 -18.76 -6.00
C ASN A 25 18.09 -17.35 -6.56
N LEU A 26 18.93 -16.92 -7.51
CA LEU A 26 18.83 -15.61 -8.17
C LEU A 26 17.50 -15.44 -8.92
N GLU A 27 16.95 -16.51 -9.48
CA GLU A 27 15.64 -16.49 -10.15
C GLU A 27 14.54 -16.04 -9.17
N ILE A 28 14.54 -16.60 -7.96
CA ILE A 28 13.59 -16.22 -6.90
C ILE A 28 13.79 -14.75 -6.54
N TRP A 29 15.03 -14.28 -6.41
CA TRP A 29 15.31 -12.87 -6.10
C TRP A 29 14.78 -11.91 -7.16
N PHE A 30 15.06 -12.15 -8.44
CA PHE A 30 14.63 -11.24 -9.51
C PHE A 30 13.13 -11.33 -9.79
N VAL A 31 12.54 -12.53 -9.80
CA VAL A 31 11.11 -12.72 -10.03
C VAL A 31 10.30 -12.20 -8.85
N LEU A 32 10.70 -12.49 -7.61
CA LEU A 32 10.01 -11.99 -6.43
C LEU A 32 10.21 -10.48 -6.27
N GLY A 33 11.38 -9.97 -6.64
CA GLY A 33 11.67 -8.54 -6.69
C GLY A 33 10.82 -7.84 -7.74
N PHE A 34 10.60 -8.47 -8.89
CA PHE A 34 9.66 -8.00 -9.89
C PHE A 34 8.23 -7.96 -9.38
N THR A 35 7.73 -9.03 -8.76
CA THR A 35 6.35 -9.01 -8.24
C THR A 35 6.18 -8.03 -7.06
N ALA A 36 7.21 -7.88 -6.23
CA ALA A 36 7.22 -6.90 -5.14
C ALA A 36 7.24 -5.45 -5.68
N TRP A 37 8.05 -5.18 -6.71
CA TRP A 37 8.10 -3.88 -7.38
C TRP A 37 6.77 -3.57 -8.06
N LEU A 38 6.19 -4.55 -8.76
CA LEU A 38 4.89 -4.44 -9.40
C LEU A 38 3.81 -4.08 -8.38
N ALA A 39 3.75 -4.81 -7.25
CA ALA A 39 2.80 -4.56 -6.17
C ALA A 39 2.85 -3.11 -5.65
N ARG A 40 4.03 -2.51 -5.61
CA ARG A 40 4.29 -1.16 -5.07
C ARG A 40 4.30 -0.04 -6.12
N LEU A 41 4.03 -0.37 -7.38
CA LEU A 41 4.13 0.59 -8.49
C LEU A 41 3.17 1.78 -8.32
N TRP A 42 1.99 1.52 -7.76
CA TRP A 42 0.99 2.52 -7.43
C TRP A 42 1.40 3.45 -6.28
N ASP A 43 1.99 2.89 -5.21
CA ASP A 43 2.46 3.66 -4.06
C ASP A 43 3.66 4.55 -4.44
N ASN A 44 4.54 4.03 -5.30
CA ASN A 44 5.73 4.74 -5.77
C ASN A 44 5.40 5.84 -6.80
N ALA A 45 4.27 5.76 -7.50
CA ALA A 45 3.83 6.77 -8.46
C ALA A 45 3.31 8.06 -7.79
N GLY A 46 3.25 8.12 -6.45
CA GLY A 46 2.72 9.27 -5.71
C GLY A 46 1.20 9.43 -5.83
N LEU A 47 0.53 8.47 -6.46
CA LEU A 47 -0.93 8.42 -6.61
C LEU A 47 -1.58 7.65 -5.47
N GLY A 48 -0.88 6.69 -4.85
CA GLY A 48 -1.26 6.13 -3.55
C GLY A 48 -1.04 7.17 -2.45
N GLY A 49 -2.07 7.46 -1.64
CA GLY A 49 -2.09 8.53 -0.63
C GLY A 49 -1.09 8.41 0.54
N GLY A 50 0.00 7.65 0.39
CA GLY A 50 1.01 7.38 1.41
C GLY A 50 2.42 7.91 1.10
N ASN A 51 2.62 8.79 0.10
CA ASN A 51 3.93 9.41 -0.12
C ASN A 51 4.16 10.59 0.85
N TRP A 52 4.41 10.29 2.12
CA TRP A 52 4.69 11.31 3.15
C TRP A 52 6.14 11.84 3.15
N GLY A 53 6.95 11.63 2.10
CA GLY A 53 8.37 11.98 2.22
C GLY A 53 9.27 12.02 1.01
N ARG A 54 8.78 12.23 -0.23
CA ARG A 54 9.71 12.42 -1.36
C ARG A 54 9.65 13.73 -2.11
N ASN A 55 8.55 14.47 -2.03
CA ASN A 55 8.47 15.87 -2.47
C ASN A 55 7.46 16.56 -1.56
N GLY A 56 7.89 16.94 -0.35
CA GLY A 56 7.21 18.07 0.28
C GLY A 56 7.47 19.24 -0.64
N VAL A 57 6.52 19.56 -1.53
CA VAL A 57 6.59 20.80 -2.29
C VAL A 57 6.53 21.87 -1.20
N LYS A 58 7.69 22.44 -0.87
CA LYS A 58 7.77 23.66 -0.09
C LYS A 58 7.25 24.73 -1.03
N ILE A 59 5.93 24.87 -1.08
CA ILE A 59 5.34 26.01 -1.73
C ILE A 59 5.42 27.11 -0.68
N ASP A 60 6.37 28.02 -0.85
CA ASP A 60 6.33 29.27 -0.11
C ASP A 60 5.01 29.94 -0.43
N ALA A 61 4.26 30.35 0.60
CA ALA A 61 2.89 30.85 0.44
C ALA A 61 2.84 32.08 -0.49
N ASP A 62 3.91 32.88 -0.47
CA ASP A 62 4.09 34.03 -1.36
C ASP A 62 4.32 33.60 -2.81
N GLU A 63 5.11 32.54 -3.03
CA GLU A 63 5.36 31.98 -4.36
C GLU A 63 4.13 31.26 -4.91
N ALA A 64 3.35 30.58 -4.06
CA ALA A 64 2.03 30.02 -4.41
C ALA A 64 1.09 31.12 -4.91
N GLY A 65 1.04 32.24 -4.19
CA GLY A 65 0.19 33.38 -4.51
C GLY A 65 0.59 34.03 -5.84
N HIS A 66 1.89 34.17 -6.11
CA HIS A 66 2.38 34.72 -7.37
C HIS A 66 2.22 33.76 -8.56
N LEU A 67 2.41 32.45 -8.38
CA LEU A 67 2.17 31.44 -9.42
C LEU A 67 0.68 31.33 -9.74
N LEU A 68 -0.17 31.22 -8.71
CA LEU A 68 -1.62 31.18 -8.90
C LEU A 68 -2.14 32.46 -9.55
N ARG A 69 -1.74 33.67 -9.10
CA ARG A 69 -2.19 34.93 -9.73
C ARG A 69 -1.64 35.11 -11.14
N GLY A 70 -0.33 34.90 -11.32
CA GLY A 70 0.34 35.07 -12.61
C GLY A 70 -0.22 34.12 -13.67
N ASP A 71 -0.53 32.87 -13.29
CA ASP A 71 -1.12 31.91 -14.21
C ASP A 71 -2.62 32.10 -14.39
N PHE A 72 -3.40 32.52 -13.39
CA PHE A 72 -4.84 32.81 -13.57
C PHE A 72 -5.09 34.02 -14.47
N ASP A 73 -4.33 35.10 -14.31
CA ASP A 73 -4.46 36.31 -15.12
C ASP A 73 -3.99 36.05 -16.57
N ARG A 74 -2.92 35.27 -16.75
CA ARG A 74 -2.46 34.82 -18.09
C ARG A 74 -3.42 33.82 -18.73
N TRP A 75 -4.00 32.91 -17.96
CA TRP A 75 -4.99 31.94 -18.43
C TRP A 75 -6.30 32.63 -18.84
N GLY A 76 -6.78 33.58 -18.05
CA GLY A 76 -7.98 34.36 -18.35
C GLY A 76 -7.82 35.30 -19.55
N ALA A 77 -6.63 35.89 -19.74
CA ALA A 77 -6.38 36.85 -20.81
C ALA A 77 -5.94 36.22 -22.15
N GLY A 78 -5.42 34.99 -22.16
CA GLY A 78 -4.78 34.39 -23.34
C GLY A 78 -5.37 33.09 -23.89
N HIS A 79 -6.34 32.45 -23.21
CA HIS A 79 -6.65 31.03 -23.49
C HIS A 79 -7.99 30.74 -24.20
N PHE A 80 -8.81 31.75 -24.50
CA PHE A 80 -10.09 31.57 -25.22
C PHE A 80 -9.99 31.71 -26.75
N ASP A 81 -8.82 31.46 -27.34
CA ASP A 81 -8.70 31.32 -28.80
C ASP A 81 -8.60 29.82 -29.17
N TRP A 82 -9.70 29.09 -28.90
CA TRP A 82 -9.82 27.63 -29.04
C TRP A 82 -9.53 27.14 -30.47
N PHE A 83 -9.53 28.04 -31.46
CA PHE A 83 -9.40 27.73 -32.89
C PHE A 83 -8.07 28.18 -33.53
N GLY A 84 -7.14 28.78 -32.78
CA GLY A 84 -5.83 29.24 -33.28
C GLY A 84 -4.65 28.27 -33.02
N LEU A 85 -3.40 28.73 -33.25
CA LEU A 85 -2.15 28.00 -32.92
C LEU A 85 -2.06 27.59 -31.43
N GLY A 86 -2.79 28.27 -30.53
CA GLY A 86 -2.94 27.87 -29.11
C GLY A 86 -3.78 26.61 -28.89
N GLY A 87 -4.61 26.20 -29.86
CA GLY A 87 -5.36 24.95 -29.81
C GLY A 87 -4.48 23.71 -29.93
N LEU A 88 -3.32 23.80 -30.60
CA LEU A 88 -2.34 22.72 -30.66
C LEU A 88 -1.65 22.51 -29.31
N GLU A 89 -1.26 23.59 -28.62
CA GLU A 89 -0.69 23.55 -27.26
C GLU A 89 -1.70 22.97 -26.26
N ALA A 90 -2.94 23.46 -26.27
CA ALA A 90 -4.02 22.92 -25.44
C ALA A 90 -4.32 21.44 -25.76
N GLY A 91 -4.28 21.07 -27.04
CA GLY A 91 -4.44 19.70 -27.50
C GLY A 91 -3.33 18.76 -27.02
N ILE A 92 -2.06 19.21 -27.06
CA ILE A 92 -0.91 18.45 -26.55
C ILE A 92 -1.01 18.29 -25.03
N ILE A 93 -1.36 19.35 -24.30
CA ILE A 93 -1.55 19.29 -22.85
C ILE A 93 -2.67 18.32 -22.48
N LEU A 94 -3.82 18.41 -23.15
CA LEU A 94 -4.94 17.48 -22.96
C LEU A 94 -4.51 16.05 -23.26
N LEU A 95 -3.77 15.82 -24.35
CA LEU A 95 -3.24 14.50 -24.70
C LEU A 95 -2.28 13.97 -23.64
N LEU A 96 -1.39 14.80 -23.10
CA LEU A 96 -0.48 14.42 -22.01
C LEU A 96 -1.23 14.10 -20.72
N ILE A 97 -2.29 14.84 -20.39
CA ILE A 97 -3.15 14.57 -19.23
C ILE A 97 -3.89 13.24 -19.41
N VAL A 98 -4.51 13.02 -20.58
CA VAL A 98 -5.23 11.78 -20.88
C VAL A 98 -4.28 10.59 -20.89
N PHE A 99 -3.10 10.74 -21.50
CA PHE A 99 -2.06 9.72 -21.51
C PHE A 99 -1.54 9.42 -20.11
N GLY A 100 -1.27 10.46 -19.31
CA GLY A 100 -0.84 10.33 -17.92
C GLY A 100 -1.88 9.63 -17.06
N LEU A 101 -3.16 9.96 -17.22
CA LEU A 101 -4.26 9.30 -16.53
C LEU A 101 -4.42 7.84 -16.96
N ALA A 102 -4.34 7.56 -18.27
CA ALA A 102 -4.39 6.19 -18.79
C ALA A 102 -3.22 5.35 -18.27
N LEU A 103 -2.01 5.92 -18.23
CA LEU A 103 -0.83 5.29 -17.64
C LEU A 103 -1.03 5.06 -16.14
N ALA A 104 -1.51 6.05 -15.39
CA ALA A 104 -1.81 5.92 -13.97
C ALA A 104 -2.79 4.77 -13.69
N LEU A 105 -3.90 4.68 -14.43
CA LEU A 105 -4.88 3.61 -14.30
C LEU A 105 -4.27 2.24 -14.63
N LEU A 106 -3.46 2.17 -15.70
CA LEU A 106 -2.75 0.95 -16.07
C LEU A 106 -1.76 0.51 -14.98
N LEU A 107 -1.00 1.45 -14.39
CA LEU A 107 -0.08 1.17 -13.30
C LEU A 107 -0.80 0.73 -12.03
N ALA A 108 -1.95 1.33 -11.69
CA ALA A 108 -2.78 0.90 -10.56
C ALA A 108 -3.30 -0.53 -10.77
N TRP A 109 -3.84 -0.81 -11.95
CA TRP A 109 -4.35 -2.13 -12.30
C TRP A 109 -3.25 -3.19 -12.22
N LEU A 110 -2.07 -2.87 -12.76
CA LEU A 110 -0.90 -3.71 -12.73
C LEU A 110 -0.40 -3.94 -11.29
N SER A 111 -0.45 -2.92 -10.44
CA SER A 111 -0.11 -3.02 -9.01
C SER A 111 -1.06 -3.92 -8.23
N SER A 112 -2.37 -3.81 -8.47
CA SER A 112 -3.35 -4.71 -7.84
C SER A 112 -3.11 -6.17 -8.23
N ARG A 113 -2.73 -6.44 -9.49
CA ARG A 113 -2.33 -7.81 -9.91
C ARG A 113 -1.03 -8.25 -9.25
N GLY A 114 -0.03 -7.37 -9.22
CA GLY A 114 1.27 -7.64 -8.62
C GLY A 114 1.19 -8.05 -7.16
N GLU A 115 0.25 -7.48 -6.41
CA GLU A 115 0.08 -7.79 -4.99
C GLU A 115 -0.37 -9.24 -4.72
N PHE A 116 -1.28 -9.77 -5.55
CA PHE A 116 -1.70 -11.18 -5.44
C PHE A 116 -0.59 -12.13 -5.89
N MET A 117 0.18 -11.77 -6.92
CA MET A 117 1.33 -12.57 -7.36
C MET A 117 2.41 -12.62 -6.29
N PHE A 118 2.72 -11.47 -5.68
CA PHE A 118 3.70 -11.38 -4.61
C PHE A 118 3.25 -12.16 -3.38
N LEU A 119 1.98 -12.02 -2.98
CA LEU A 119 1.42 -12.79 -1.87
C LEU A 119 1.47 -14.29 -2.17
N ASP A 120 1.05 -14.73 -3.35
CA ASP A 120 1.05 -16.14 -3.74
C ASP A 120 2.46 -16.75 -3.70
N ASN A 121 3.43 -16.02 -4.23
CA ASN A 121 4.83 -16.42 -4.24
C ASN A 121 5.39 -16.53 -2.81
N VAL A 122 5.05 -15.58 -1.93
CA VAL A 122 5.45 -15.60 -0.51
C VAL A 122 4.77 -16.74 0.26
N VAL A 123 3.50 -17.01 -0.01
CA VAL A 123 2.72 -18.07 0.65
C VAL A 123 3.26 -19.46 0.28
N HIS A 124 3.42 -19.71 -1.02
CA HIS A 124 3.81 -21.02 -1.55
C HIS A 124 5.32 -21.20 -1.73
N ARG A 125 6.14 -20.20 -1.33
CA ARG A 125 7.60 -20.18 -1.53
C ARG A 125 8.01 -20.52 -2.97
N ARG A 126 7.34 -19.92 -3.94
CA ARG A 126 7.58 -20.13 -5.38
C ARG A 126 7.85 -18.80 -6.09
N ALA A 127 8.43 -18.87 -7.29
CA ALA A 127 8.73 -17.71 -8.12
C ALA A 127 7.99 -17.81 -9.47
N LYS A 128 6.65 -17.73 -9.43
CA LYS A 128 5.81 -17.83 -10.63
C LYS A 128 5.12 -16.50 -10.94
N VAL A 129 5.09 -16.16 -12.22
CA VAL A 129 4.45 -14.93 -12.73
C VAL A 129 3.15 -15.27 -13.46
N SER A 130 3.21 -16.18 -14.44
CA SER A 130 2.08 -16.44 -15.35
C SER A 130 0.88 -17.13 -14.67
N GLN A 131 1.14 -18.08 -13.77
CA GLN A 131 0.08 -18.85 -13.11
C GLN A 131 -0.75 -17.98 -12.15
N PRO A 132 -0.17 -17.26 -11.17
CA PRO A 132 -0.95 -16.42 -10.27
C PRO A 132 -1.64 -15.26 -10.99
N TRP A 133 -1.03 -14.73 -12.07
CA TRP A 133 -1.63 -13.66 -12.88
C TRP A 133 -3.00 -14.03 -13.46
N ARG A 134 -3.14 -15.27 -13.95
CA ARG A 134 -4.39 -15.78 -14.53
C ARG A 134 -5.39 -16.18 -13.45
N GLU A 135 -4.90 -16.83 -12.40
CA GLU A 135 -5.74 -17.41 -11.35
C GLU A 135 -6.41 -16.34 -10.46
N PHE A 136 -5.68 -15.28 -10.12
CA PHE A 136 -6.17 -14.22 -9.23
C PHE A 136 -6.69 -12.99 -9.98
N GLY A 137 -6.78 -13.03 -11.31
CA GLY A 137 -7.14 -11.87 -12.14
C GLY A 137 -8.46 -11.22 -11.72
N ARG A 138 -9.51 -12.04 -11.52
CA ARG A 138 -10.84 -11.55 -11.11
C ARG A 138 -10.85 -10.91 -9.70
N LEU A 139 -10.01 -11.41 -8.78
CA LEU A 139 -9.89 -10.83 -7.44
C LEU A 139 -9.12 -9.50 -7.49
N ALA A 140 -8.04 -9.47 -8.27
CA ALA A 140 -7.24 -8.27 -8.49
C ALA A 140 -8.03 -7.15 -9.17
N ASP A 141 -8.90 -7.48 -10.14
CA ASP A 141 -9.77 -6.50 -10.80
C ASP A 141 -10.74 -5.85 -9.78
N SER A 142 -11.26 -6.62 -8.82
CA SER A 142 -12.11 -6.07 -7.75
C SER A 142 -11.32 -5.18 -6.77
N LEU A 143 -10.07 -5.53 -6.46
CA LEU A 143 -9.19 -4.70 -5.63
C LEU A 143 -8.84 -3.36 -6.33
N PHE A 144 -8.56 -3.41 -7.63
CA PHE A 144 -8.31 -2.22 -8.45
C PHE A 144 -9.51 -1.27 -8.42
N LEU A 145 -10.72 -1.78 -8.66
CA LEU A 145 -11.94 -0.98 -8.61
C LEU A 145 -12.18 -0.35 -7.23
N TRP A 146 -11.89 -1.09 -6.15
CA TRP A 146 -11.96 -0.55 -4.80
C TRP A 146 -10.97 0.58 -4.55
N ARG A 147 -9.71 0.40 -4.95
CA ARG A 147 -8.67 1.44 -4.79
C ARG A 147 -9.03 2.72 -5.55
N ILE A 148 -9.43 2.59 -6.82
CA ILE A 148 -9.85 3.74 -7.63
C ILE A 148 -11.12 4.36 -7.04
N GLY A 149 -12.09 3.57 -6.59
CA GLY A 149 -13.30 4.07 -5.93
C GLY A 149 -12.99 4.89 -4.68
N VAL A 150 -12.12 4.37 -3.80
CA VAL A 150 -11.66 5.11 -2.60
C VAL A 150 -10.97 6.41 -2.98
N GLN A 151 -10.10 6.39 -4.00
CA GLN A 151 -9.40 7.60 -4.43
C GLN A 151 -10.30 8.63 -5.09
N ILE A 152 -11.25 8.23 -5.92
CA ILE A 152 -12.23 9.14 -6.51
C ILE A 152 -13.06 9.79 -5.41
N VAL A 153 -13.56 8.99 -4.45
CA VAL A 153 -14.34 9.51 -3.32
C VAL A 153 -13.50 10.51 -2.52
N CYS A 154 -12.29 10.13 -2.11
CA CYS A 154 -11.38 11.02 -1.38
C CYS A 154 -11.01 12.28 -2.20
N GLY A 155 -10.80 12.14 -3.50
CA GLY A 155 -10.48 13.25 -4.41
C GLY A 155 -11.64 14.22 -4.56
N VAL A 156 -12.87 13.73 -4.70
CA VAL A 156 -14.09 14.56 -4.74
C VAL A 156 -14.25 15.33 -3.43
N PHE A 157 -14.09 14.67 -2.28
CA PHE A 157 -14.14 15.35 -0.99
C PHE A 157 -13.01 16.37 -0.84
N ALA A 158 -11.79 16.05 -1.27
CA ALA A 158 -10.67 16.98 -1.24
C ALA A 158 -10.95 18.22 -2.10
N ILE A 159 -11.47 18.05 -3.32
CA ILE A 159 -11.86 19.17 -4.20
C ILE A 159 -12.98 19.99 -3.54
N ALA A 160 -13.98 19.35 -2.97
CA ALA A 160 -15.08 20.01 -2.27
C ALA A 160 -14.61 20.80 -1.03
N LEU A 161 -13.47 20.44 -0.43
CA LEU A 161 -12.83 21.17 0.68
C LEU A 161 -11.91 22.29 0.19
N VAL A 162 -11.14 22.03 -0.87
CA VAL A 162 -10.14 22.96 -1.41
C VAL A 162 -10.78 24.13 -2.14
N LEU A 163 -11.85 23.92 -2.92
CA LEU A 163 -12.50 25.00 -3.66
C LEU A 163 -13.03 26.10 -2.72
N PRO A 164 -13.81 25.81 -1.66
CA PRO A 164 -14.22 26.81 -0.67
C PRO A 164 -13.04 27.41 0.10
N ALA A 165 -12.00 26.63 0.37
CA ALA A 165 -10.77 27.14 1.00
C ALA A 165 -10.10 28.20 0.12
N LEU A 166 -9.96 27.96 -1.18
CA LEU A 166 -9.40 28.95 -2.12
C LEU A 166 -10.26 30.21 -2.20
N PHE A 167 -11.58 30.07 -2.29
CA PHE A 167 -12.53 31.19 -2.31
C PHE A 167 -12.49 32.04 -1.04
N THR A 168 -12.14 31.45 0.11
CA THR A 168 -12.03 32.18 1.38
C THR A 168 -10.64 32.75 1.61
N ILE A 169 -9.57 32.04 1.26
CA ILE A 169 -8.18 32.40 1.55
C ILE A 169 -7.65 33.49 0.61
N VAL A 170 -7.94 33.40 -0.70
CA VAL A 170 -7.47 34.39 -1.70
C VAL A 170 -7.84 35.84 -1.33
N PRO A 171 -9.11 36.16 -1.02
CA PRO A 171 -9.48 37.53 -0.64
C PRO A 171 -8.94 37.95 0.74
N ILE A 172 -8.62 37.00 1.64
CA ILE A 172 -7.98 37.30 2.93
C ILE A 172 -6.54 37.77 2.72
N VAL A 173 -5.81 37.16 1.79
CA VAL A 173 -4.44 37.55 1.41
C VAL A 173 -4.43 38.91 0.67
N GLU A 174 -5.49 39.22 -0.09
CA GLU A 174 -5.60 40.46 -0.86
C GLU A 174 -6.10 41.66 -0.06
N GLY A 175 -7.02 41.42 0.89
CA GLY A 175 -7.77 42.50 1.54
C GLY A 175 -7.17 43.05 2.84
N GLY A 176 -6.13 42.42 3.41
CA GLY A 176 -5.52 42.84 4.69
C GLY A 176 -6.48 42.88 5.88
N ALA A 177 -7.75 42.53 5.71
CA ALA A 177 -8.78 42.57 6.73
C ALA A 177 -8.80 41.22 7.46
N TRP A 178 -8.00 41.14 8.52
CA TRP A 178 -7.94 40.02 9.47
C TRP A 178 -9.29 39.83 10.18
N ARG A 179 -10.26 39.22 9.50
CA ARG A 179 -11.47 38.66 10.14
C ARG A 179 -11.09 37.28 10.67
N GLY A 180 -11.02 37.12 11.99
CA GLY A 180 -10.70 35.84 12.64
C GLY A 180 -11.53 34.64 12.13
N ILE A 181 -12.72 34.90 11.58
CA ILE A 181 -13.58 33.92 10.92
C ILE A 181 -12.86 33.20 9.75
N GLY A 182 -12.04 33.90 8.97
CA GLY A 182 -11.35 33.33 7.81
C GLY A 182 -10.22 32.36 8.20
N ILE A 183 -9.46 32.68 9.25
CA ILE A 183 -8.42 31.80 9.80
C ILE A 183 -9.05 30.56 10.44
N LEU A 184 -10.15 30.74 11.17
CA LEU A 184 -10.89 29.62 11.75
C LEU A 184 -11.48 28.70 10.68
N ALA A 185 -12.04 29.26 9.60
CA ALA A 185 -12.55 28.49 8.47
C ALA A 185 -11.43 27.72 7.74
N ALA A 186 -10.30 28.38 7.44
CA ALA A 186 -9.15 27.73 6.83
C ALA A 186 -8.56 26.62 7.72
N GLY A 187 -8.44 26.87 9.03
CA GLY A 187 -7.99 25.89 10.00
C GLY A 187 -8.92 24.69 10.12
N LEU A 188 -10.24 24.91 10.12
CA LEU A 188 -11.24 23.83 10.14
C LEU A 188 -11.17 23.00 8.85
N LEU A 189 -11.07 23.64 7.68
CA LEU A 189 -10.96 22.94 6.39
C LEU A 189 -9.66 22.12 6.33
N ALA A 190 -8.54 22.66 6.81
CA ALA A 190 -7.29 21.92 6.92
C ALA A 190 -7.39 20.72 7.85
N LEU A 191 -8.06 20.86 9.00
CA LEU A 191 -8.25 19.76 9.96
C LEU A 191 -9.17 18.66 9.41
N VAL A 192 -10.25 19.04 8.71
CA VAL A 192 -11.14 18.08 8.03
C VAL A 192 -10.40 17.37 6.89
N GLY A 193 -9.61 18.10 6.09
CA GLY A 193 -8.77 17.53 5.04
C GLY A 193 -7.73 16.54 5.58
N LEU A 194 -7.06 16.90 6.68
CA LEU A 194 -6.14 16.01 7.40
C LEU A 194 -6.85 14.75 7.91
N GLY A 195 -8.03 14.90 8.52
CA GLY A 195 -8.84 13.77 8.98
C GLY A 195 -9.23 12.81 7.86
N LEU A 196 -9.65 13.35 6.71
CA LEU A 196 -9.96 12.56 5.51
C LEU A 196 -8.73 11.85 4.95
N GLY A 197 -7.57 12.53 4.90
CA GLY A 197 -6.30 11.94 4.45
C GLY A 197 -5.85 10.78 5.34
N ILE A 198 -5.97 10.94 6.66
CA ILE A 198 -5.68 9.88 7.64
C ILE A 198 -6.64 8.70 7.45
N ALA A 199 -7.95 8.97 7.32
CA ALA A 199 -8.95 7.93 7.11
C ALA A 199 -8.67 7.14 5.81
N ALA A 200 -8.37 7.82 4.71
CA ALA A 200 -8.02 7.20 3.43
C ALA A 200 -6.76 6.32 3.55
N THR A 201 -5.73 6.82 4.23
CA THR A 201 -4.48 6.08 4.45
C THR A 201 -4.72 4.82 5.28
N LEU A 202 -5.52 4.93 6.34
CA LEU A 202 -5.89 3.78 7.17
C LEU A 202 -6.68 2.76 6.34
N VAL A 203 -7.69 3.16 5.58
CA VAL A 203 -8.47 2.23 4.74
C VAL A 203 -7.56 1.49 3.75
N ASN A 204 -6.63 2.17 3.09
CA ASN A 204 -5.66 1.51 2.20
C ASN A 204 -4.74 0.56 2.98
N PHE A 205 -4.20 1.01 4.11
CA PHE A 205 -3.35 0.19 4.99
C PHE A 205 -4.05 -1.11 5.43
N TRP A 206 -5.28 -1.01 5.93
CA TRP A 206 -6.08 -2.16 6.33
C TRP A 206 -6.40 -3.07 5.14
N THR A 207 -6.68 -2.48 3.98
CA THR A 207 -6.96 -3.24 2.75
C THR A 207 -5.76 -4.13 2.42
N ASP A 208 -4.56 -3.56 2.34
CA ASP A 208 -3.36 -4.25 1.85
C ASP A 208 -2.82 -5.28 2.87
N GLN A 209 -2.82 -4.91 4.16
CA GLN A 209 -2.27 -5.77 5.21
C GLN A 209 -3.21 -6.93 5.60
N PHE A 210 -4.53 -6.74 5.48
CA PHE A 210 -5.50 -7.69 6.05
C PHE A 210 -6.54 -8.16 5.03
N VAL A 211 -7.19 -7.23 4.34
CA VAL A 211 -8.27 -7.60 3.39
C VAL A 211 -7.71 -8.41 2.23
N VAL A 212 -6.54 -8.06 1.68
CA VAL A 212 -5.94 -8.81 0.57
C VAL A 212 -5.58 -10.25 0.96
N PRO A 213 -4.93 -10.53 2.12
CA PRO A 213 -4.78 -11.89 2.63
C PRO A 213 -6.09 -12.66 2.80
N VAL A 214 -7.15 -12.01 3.33
CA VAL A 214 -8.47 -12.63 3.48
C VAL A 214 -9.10 -12.95 2.12
N MET A 215 -9.02 -12.02 1.15
CA MET A 215 -9.45 -12.24 -0.24
C MET A 215 -8.71 -13.41 -0.88
N TYR A 216 -7.39 -13.50 -0.65
CA TYR A 216 -6.56 -14.58 -1.17
C TYR A 216 -6.94 -15.95 -0.60
N GLY A 217 -7.09 -16.05 0.73
CA GLY A 217 -7.42 -17.30 1.40
C GLY A 217 -8.84 -17.81 1.11
N ARG A 218 -9.83 -16.91 1.13
CA ARG A 218 -11.24 -17.27 0.96
C ARG A 218 -11.75 -17.13 -0.48
N ARG A 219 -10.92 -16.63 -1.41
CA ARG A 219 -11.28 -16.38 -2.82
C ARG A 219 -12.53 -15.50 -2.99
N VAL A 220 -12.65 -14.48 -2.14
CA VAL A 220 -13.79 -13.53 -2.12
C VAL A 220 -13.39 -12.16 -2.69
N HIS A 221 -14.38 -11.43 -3.20
CA HIS A 221 -14.20 -10.05 -3.65
C HIS A 221 -13.93 -9.08 -2.49
N VAL A 222 -13.41 -7.90 -2.79
CA VAL A 222 -12.96 -6.90 -1.80
C VAL A 222 -14.04 -6.47 -0.80
N LEU A 223 -15.29 -6.30 -1.25
CA LEU A 223 -16.41 -5.91 -0.38
C LEU A 223 -16.74 -7.02 0.62
N ASP A 224 -16.72 -8.28 0.18
CA ASP A 224 -16.96 -9.43 1.06
C ASP A 224 -15.78 -9.65 2.00
N GLY A 225 -14.55 -9.40 1.54
CA GLY A 225 -13.36 -9.36 2.39
C GLY A 225 -13.49 -8.32 3.51
N TRP A 226 -13.94 -7.11 3.19
CA TRP A 226 -14.23 -6.08 4.19
C TRP A 226 -15.36 -6.48 5.14
N ARG A 227 -16.43 -7.12 4.65
CA ARG A 227 -17.52 -7.63 5.51
C ARG A 227 -17.05 -8.69 6.50
N ILE A 228 -16.07 -9.50 6.13
CA ILE A 228 -15.46 -10.50 7.02
C ILE A 228 -14.51 -9.82 8.01
N PHE A 229 -13.75 -8.80 7.57
CA PHE A 229 -12.75 -8.12 8.40
C PHE A 229 -13.35 -7.10 9.38
N LEU A 230 -14.41 -6.37 9.01
CA LEU A 230 -15.00 -5.31 9.84
C LEU A 230 -15.46 -5.78 11.22
N PRO A 231 -16.16 -6.92 11.37
CA PRO A 231 -16.53 -7.44 12.69
C PRO A 231 -15.31 -7.76 13.56
N LEU A 232 -14.23 -8.26 12.96
CA LEU A 232 -12.97 -8.53 13.68
C LEU A 232 -12.31 -7.23 14.14
N LEU A 233 -12.28 -6.21 13.28
CA LEU A 233 -11.75 -4.89 13.60
C LEU A 233 -12.56 -4.23 14.73
N GLN A 234 -13.89 -4.34 14.71
CA GLN A 234 -14.77 -3.78 15.76
C GLN A 234 -14.65 -4.54 17.08
N ALA A 235 -14.61 -5.88 17.03
CA ALA A 235 -14.48 -6.70 18.24
C ALA A 235 -13.10 -6.57 18.90
N ARG A 236 -12.05 -6.27 18.12
CA ARG A 236 -10.67 -6.19 18.58
C ARG A 236 -9.91 -5.00 17.99
N ALA A 237 -10.47 -3.81 18.18
CA ALA A 237 -9.88 -2.56 17.67
C ALA A 237 -8.52 -2.27 18.30
N VAL A 238 -8.37 -2.47 19.62
CA VAL A 238 -7.12 -2.14 20.34
C VAL A 238 -5.91 -2.93 19.82
N PRO A 239 -5.96 -4.27 19.70
CA PRO A 239 -4.84 -5.02 19.14
C PRO A 239 -4.52 -4.67 17.68
N MET A 240 -5.54 -4.34 16.89
CA MET A 240 -5.36 -3.90 15.52
C MET A 240 -4.63 -2.56 15.46
N ILE A 241 -5.09 -1.56 16.22
CA ILE A 241 -4.42 -0.25 16.30
C ILE A 241 -2.97 -0.42 16.78
N LEU A 242 -2.73 -1.27 17.78
CA LEU A 242 -1.37 -1.53 18.26
C LEU A 242 -0.50 -2.22 17.21
N PHE A 243 -1.06 -3.11 16.39
CA PHE A 243 -0.38 -3.67 15.22
C PHE A 243 -0.03 -2.59 14.19
N ALA A 244 -0.96 -1.68 13.90
CA ALA A 244 -0.70 -0.56 12.97
C ALA A 244 0.43 0.35 13.50
N LEU A 245 0.43 0.65 14.81
CA LEU A 245 1.50 1.41 15.46
C LEU A 245 2.84 0.65 15.43
N PHE A 246 2.83 -0.66 15.67
CA PHE A 246 4.02 -1.51 15.58
C PHE A 246 4.58 -1.56 14.15
N TYR A 247 3.71 -1.68 13.15
CA TYR A 247 4.09 -1.64 11.74
C TYR A 247 4.69 -0.27 11.38
N LEU A 248 4.08 0.83 11.84
CA LEU A 248 4.59 2.18 11.65
C LEU A 248 5.98 2.34 12.28
N ALA A 249 6.18 1.87 13.52
CA ALA A 249 7.47 1.90 14.18
C ALA A 249 8.53 1.08 13.42
N LEU A 250 8.15 -0.10 12.90
CA LEU A 250 9.02 -0.93 12.07
C LEU A 250 9.40 -0.20 10.76
N ALA A 251 8.42 0.43 10.10
CA ALA A 251 8.63 1.17 8.86
C ALA A 251 9.57 2.38 9.08
N ILE A 252 9.39 3.13 10.17
CA ILE A 252 10.28 4.22 10.56
C ILE A 252 11.69 3.69 10.85
N GLY A 253 11.80 2.61 11.63
CA GLY A 253 13.09 1.99 11.96
C GLY A 253 13.85 1.52 10.71
N ILE A 254 13.16 0.89 9.76
CA ILE A 254 13.74 0.51 8.46
C ILE A 254 14.12 1.76 7.67
N GLY A 255 13.26 2.79 7.61
CA GLY A 255 13.55 4.04 6.93
C GLY A 255 14.84 4.69 7.44
N ILE A 256 14.99 4.77 8.76
CA ILE A 256 16.21 5.28 9.41
C ILE A 256 17.42 4.40 9.07
N ALA A 257 17.27 3.07 9.12
CA ALA A 257 18.36 2.15 8.77
C ALA A 257 18.80 2.29 7.31
N VAL A 258 17.86 2.48 6.38
CA VAL A 258 18.12 2.73 4.96
C VAL A 258 18.80 4.08 4.76
N LEU A 259 18.34 5.12 5.44
CA LEU A 259 18.97 6.45 5.40
C LEU A 259 20.40 6.40 5.95
N ALA A 260 20.61 5.74 7.09
CA ALA A 260 21.94 5.55 7.67
C ALA A 260 22.86 4.75 6.75
N ALA A 261 22.37 3.64 6.17
CA ALA A 261 23.12 2.87 5.18
C ALA A 261 23.46 3.69 3.94
N SER A 262 22.55 4.56 3.48
CA SER A 262 22.77 5.46 2.35
C SER A 262 23.85 6.52 2.65
N LEU A 263 23.88 7.04 3.87
CA LEU A 263 24.92 7.96 4.34
C LEU A 263 26.29 7.28 4.41
N VAL A 264 26.34 6.04 4.92
CA VAL A 264 27.59 5.24 5.03
C VAL A 264 28.13 4.84 3.66
N THR A 265 27.25 4.51 2.71
CA THR A 265 27.64 4.03 1.37
C THR A 265 27.86 5.16 0.35
N CYS A 266 27.75 6.44 0.77
CA CYS A 266 27.94 7.69 0.02
C CYS A 266 27.70 7.62 -1.50
N CYS A 267 26.71 8.34 -2.03
CA CYS A 267 26.32 8.42 -3.46
C CYS A 267 25.91 7.09 -4.12
N VAL A 268 26.60 5.97 -3.90
CA VAL A 268 26.32 4.66 -4.51
C VAL A 268 25.04 4.07 -3.94
N GLY A 269 24.85 4.12 -2.62
CA GLY A 269 23.60 3.66 -1.99
C GLY A 269 22.39 4.46 -2.45
N TRP A 270 22.53 5.78 -2.54
CA TRP A 270 21.46 6.66 -3.02
C TRP A 270 21.15 6.43 -4.51
N LEU A 271 22.17 6.26 -5.35
CA LEU A 271 22.01 6.00 -6.78
C LEU A 271 21.33 4.65 -7.04
N LEU A 272 21.69 3.60 -6.30
CA LEU A 272 21.07 2.28 -6.42
C LEU A 272 19.62 2.26 -5.91
N LEU A 273 19.33 2.96 -4.82
CA LEU A 273 17.96 3.12 -4.30
C LEU A 273 17.09 4.01 -5.18
N ALA A 274 17.69 4.98 -5.90
CA ALA A 274 16.98 5.81 -6.87
C ALA A 274 16.46 4.99 -8.06
N ILE A 275 17.11 3.86 -8.39
CA ILE A 275 16.61 2.94 -9.42
C ILE A 275 15.45 2.12 -8.82
N PRO A 276 14.20 2.32 -9.26
CA PRO A 276 13.01 1.82 -8.56
C PRO A 276 12.97 0.29 -8.45
N TYR A 277 13.48 -0.43 -9.46
CA TYR A 277 13.54 -1.89 -9.44
C TYR A 277 14.66 -2.41 -8.51
N LEU A 278 15.89 -1.89 -8.65
CA LEU A 278 17.03 -2.34 -7.84
C LEU A 278 16.84 -2.01 -6.35
N GLY A 279 16.32 -0.83 -6.02
CA GLY A 279 15.94 -0.50 -4.65
C GLY A 279 14.93 -1.49 -4.08
N THR A 280 13.99 -1.99 -4.91
CA THR A 280 13.02 -2.99 -4.47
C THR A 280 13.66 -4.36 -4.21
N VAL A 281 14.59 -4.78 -5.09
CA VAL A 281 15.32 -6.05 -4.95
C VAL A 281 16.24 -6.03 -3.72
N ILE A 282 16.91 -4.92 -3.43
CA ILE A 282 17.77 -4.79 -2.24
C ILE A 282 16.94 -4.86 -0.96
N LEU A 283 15.76 -4.21 -0.94
CA LEU A 283 14.84 -4.20 0.21
C LEU A 283 13.88 -5.38 0.26
N LEU A 284 14.10 -6.39 -0.59
CA LEU A 284 13.24 -7.55 -0.72
C LEU A 284 13.10 -8.37 0.58
N PRO A 285 14.15 -8.57 1.42
CA PRO A 285 13.98 -9.17 2.75
C PRO A 285 12.97 -8.43 3.63
N VAL A 286 12.96 -7.09 3.56
CA VAL A 286 12.00 -6.27 4.29
C VAL A 286 10.59 -6.47 3.74
N TYR A 287 10.42 -6.43 2.42
CA TYR A 287 9.11 -6.57 1.80
C TYR A 287 8.48 -7.95 2.01
N VAL A 288 9.27 -9.01 1.94
CA VAL A 288 8.78 -10.37 2.21
C VAL A 288 8.36 -10.49 3.67
N THR A 289 9.15 -9.94 4.60
CA THR A 289 8.80 -9.94 6.03
C THR A 289 7.53 -9.14 6.28
N GLY A 290 7.43 -7.92 5.74
CA GLY A 290 6.23 -7.08 5.87
C GLY A 290 4.99 -7.73 5.27
N ARG A 291 5.13 -8.43 4.14
CA ARG A 291 4.00 -9.12 3.49
C ARG A 291 3.55 -10.36 4.25
N ALA A 292 4.48 -11.11 4.86
CA ALA A 292 4.15 -12.28 5.67
C ALA A 292 3.62 -11.92 7.07
N LEU A 293 3.95 -10.72 7.58
CA LEU A 293 3.56 -10.26 8.92
C LEU A 293 2.04 -10.17 9.10
N GLY A 294 1.32 -9.58 8.14
CA GLY A 294 -0.16 -9.47 8.19
C GLY A 294 -0.85 -10.83 8.32
N PRO A 295 -0.61 -11.79 7.41
CA PRO A 295 -1.13 -13.16 7.50
C PRO A 295 -0.76 -13.89 8.81
N GLU A 296 0.48 -13.73 9.29
CA GLU A 296 0.92 -14.35 10.55
C GLU A 296 0.26 -13.76 11.80
N PHE A 297 -0.11 -12.48 11.76
CA PHE A 297 -0.91 -11.83 12.80
C PHE A 297 -2.38 -12.27 12.73
N LEU A 298 -2.95 -12.35 11.52
CA LEU A 298 -4.31 -12.86 11.30
C LEU A 298 -4.50 -14.28 11.81
N ALA A 299 -3.48 -15.13 11.65
CA ALA A 299 -3.51 -16.51 12.14
C ALA A 299 -3.73 -16.62 13.67
N GLN A 300 -3.50 -15.55 14.46
CA GLN A 300 -3.79 -15.56 15.89
C GLN A 300 -5.28 -15.43 16.23
N PHE A 301 -6.10 -14.95 15.30
CA PHE A 301 -7.54 -14.74 15.52
C PHE A 301 -8.39 -15.96 15.15
N GLY A 302 -7.84 -16.93 14.42
CA GLY A 302 -8.49 -18.20 14.10
C GLY A 302 -7.72 -19.00 13.06
N GLN A 303 -7.81 -20.34 13.14
CA GLN A 303 -7.16 -21.26 12.19
C GLN A 303 -7.68 -21.08 10.76
N GLU A 304 -8.93 -20.63 10.62
CA GLU A 304 -9.59 -20.25 9.36
C GLU A 304 -8.99 -19.04 8.62
N TYR A 305 -8.12 -18.26 9.29
CA TYR A 305 -7.39 -17.13 8.70
C TYR A 305 -5.92 -17.46 8.42
N GLY A 306 -5.47 -18.66 8.79
CA GLY A 306 -4.11 -19.13 8.52
C GLY A 306 -3.95 -19.45 7.03
N LEU A 307 -3.14 -18.67 6.33
CA LEU A 307 -2.78 -18.94 4.91
C LEU A 307 -1.69 -20.00 4.76
N TRP A 308 -1.15 -20.50 5.87
CA TRP A 308 0.00 -21.38 5.89
C TRP A 308 -0.44 -22.82 6.16
N SER A 309 -0.04 -23.75 5.29
CA SER A 309 -0.27 -25.20 5.48
C SER A 309 0.45 -25.76 6.70
N ASP A 310 1.50 -25.08 7.14
CA ASP A 310 2.27 -25.44 8.32
C ASP A 310 1.58 -24.80 9.52
N GLY A 311 0.67 -25.55 10.15
CA GLY A 311 -0.01 -25.17 11.39
C GLY A 311 0.99 -24.61 12.41
N GLY A 312 0.53 -23.65 13.21
CA GLY A 312 1.35 -22.94 14.19
C GLY A 312 2.24 -23.87 15.01
N ALA A 313 3.54 -23.85 14.76
CA ALA A 313 4.55 -24.36 15.67
C ALA A 313 4.71 -23.40 16.85
N GLY A 314 3.67 -23.32 17.67
CA GLY A 314 3.56 -22.41 18.80
C GLY A 314 2.28 -22.64 19.59
N GLY A 315 2.11 -23.86 20.12
CA GLY A 315 1.11 -24.15 21.14
C GLY A 315 0.45 -25.51 20.98
N GLY A 316 0.95 -26.51 21.72
CA GLY A 316 0.21 -27.75 21.96
C GLY A 316 0.97 -29.01 21.56
N GLU A 317 1.94 -29.39 22.38
CA GLU A 317 2.26 -30.81 22.56
C GLU A 317 0.99 -31.53 23.03
N ALA A 318 0.42 -32.39 22.20
CA ALA A 318 -0.52 -33.43 22.62
C ALA A 318 -0.60 -34.55 21.58
N ALA A 319 0.18 -35.60 21.84
CA ALA A 319 -0.11 -37.01 21.57
C ALA A 319 -0.53 -37.40 20.14
N ILE A 320 0.47 -37.77 19.32
CA ILE A 320 0.28 -38.88 18.37
C ILE A 320 0.21 -40.14 19.22
N ALA A 321 -1.01 -40.67 19.40
CA ALA A 321 -1.20 -42.02 19.92
C ALA A 321 -0.65 -43.02 18.89
N PRO A 322 0.18 -44.01 19.29
CA PRO A 322 0.54 -45.10 18.40
C PRO A 322 -0.71 -45.95 18.09
N ALA A 323 -0.85 -46.29 16.81
CA ALA A 323 -1.90 -47.15 16.28
C ALA A 323 -1.81 -48.58 16.89
N PRO A 324 -2.93 -49.31 16.99
CA PRO A 324 -2.93 -50.67 17.51
C PRO A 324 -2.24 -51.62 16.52
N ASP A 325 -1.28 -52.39 17.03
CA ASP A 325 -0.61 -53.49 16.34
C ASP A 325 -1.64 -54.58 16.01
N GLY A 326 -2.06 -54.62 14.75
CA GLY A 326 -2.84 -55.71 14.18
C GLY A 326 -1.91 -56.71 13.53
N ASP A 327 -1.31 -57.61 14.30
CA ASP A 327 -0.61 -58.78 13.76
C ASP A 327 -1.61 -59.91 13.52
N GLY A 328 -1.79 -60.21 12.23
CA GLY A 328 -2.47 -61.39 11.75
C GLY A 328 -1.64 -62.64 12.02
N GLY A 329 -2.13 -63.48 12.94
CA GLY A 329 -1.70 -64.87 13.06
C GLY A 329 -2.44 -65.73 12.06
N GLY A 330 -1.79 -66.06 10.94
CA GLY A 330 -2.26 -67.03 9.97
C GLY A 330 -1.10 -67.85 9.40
N SER A 331 -0.90 -69.05 9.93
CA SER A 331 -0.22 -70.15 9.25
C SER A 331 -0.70 -71.46 9.87
N GLY A 332 -1.34 -72.31 9.05
CA GLY A 332 -1.60 -73.70 9.39
C GLY A 332 -0.33 -74.54 9.27
N ASP A 333 -0.20 -75.51 10.18
CA ASP A 333 -0.11 -76.95 9.94
C ASP A 333 -0.22 -77.67 11.29
#